data_AF-A0AB39P746-F1
#
_entry.id   AF-A0AB39P746-F1
#
_cell.length_a   1.000
_cell.length_b   1.000
_cell.length_c   1.000
_cell.angle_alpha   90.00
_cell.angle_beta   90.00
_cell.angle_gamma   90.00
#
_symmetry.space_group_name_H-M   'P 1'
#
loop_
_entity.id
_entity.type
_entity.pdbx_description
1 polymer ?
#
loop_
_entity_poly.entity_id
_entity_poly.type
_entity_poly.pdbx_seq_one_letter_code
_entity_poly.pdbx_strand_id
1 'polypeptide(L)'
;MLPADMGGSGGADLRRGMEALTTFKKRVDAVLSNFESSPGSSAKVEAHRLSAASFAGTGRFDEATGLHKEYERVHERLTSLSKSLGLQMEALQIAVHAADVGFDNLEEDLRRRFWEIRTEVNKDQAQAQPDQKRVDDKQAGVGY
;
A
#
# COMPACT_ATOMS: atom_id res chain seq x y z
N MET A 1 49.35 21.23 28.85
CA MET A 1 47.90 20.97 29.04
C MET A 1 47.33 20.52 27.71
N LEU A 2 47.03 19.23 27.57
CA LEU A 2 46.31 18.67 26.42
C LEU A 2 44.84 18.53 26.83
N PRO A 3 43.87 18.98 26.02
CA PRO A 3 42.47 18.72 26.32
C PRO A 3 42.13 17.27 25.97
N ALA A 4 41.74 16.51 26.98
CA ALA A 4 40.95 15.31 26.86
C ALA A 4 39.48 15.74 26.96
N ASP A 5 38.73 15.65 25.86
CA ASP A 5 37.33 15.18 25.85
C ASP A 5 36.81 15.17 24.40
N MET A 6 36.81 14.00 23.77
CA MET A 6 36.20 13.74 22.46
C MET A 6 35.58 12.34 22.52
N GLY A 7 34.68 12.13 23.49
CA GLY A 7 34.11 10.81 23.76
C GLY A 7 32.72 10.86 24.39
N GLY A 8 31.76 11.59 23.80
CA GLY A 8 30.41 11.71 24.36
C GLY A 8 29.22 11.76 23.41
N SER A 9 29.39 12.04 22.10
CA SER A 9 28.25 12.33 21.21
C SER A 9 27.48 11.08 20.74
N GLY A 10 28.18 10.01 20.36
CA GLY A 10 27.57 8.88 19.65
C GLY A 10 26.48 8.13 20.41
N GLY A 11 26.62 7.98 21.74
CA GLY A 11 25.63 7.28 22.56
C GLY A 11 24.34 8.08 22.79
N ALA A 12 24.45 9.40 22.93
CA ALA A 12 23.29 10.28 23.08
C ALA A 12 22.52 10.43 21.77
N ASP A 13 23.24 10.49 20.64
CA ASP A 13 22.63 10.55 19.31
C ASP A 13 21.92 9.24 18.94
N LEU A 14 22.49 8.08 19.28
CA LEU A 14 21.84 6.79 19.09
C LEU A 14 20.56 6.67 19.92
N ARG A 15 20.59 7.11 21.18
CA ARG A 15 19.42 7.09 22.07
C ARG A 15 18.30 8.00 21.56
N ARG A 16 18.63 9.20 21.10
CA ARG A 16 17.69 10.11 20.44
C ARG A 16 17.13 9.51 19.15
N GLY A 17 17.95 8.79 18.37
CA GLY A 17 17.53 8.06 17.16
C GLY A 17 16.51 6.97 17.44
N MET A 18 16.72 6.15 18.49
CA MET A 18 15.77 5.11 18.90
C MET A 18 14.43 5.71 19.38
N GLU A 19 14.47 6.79 20.17
CA GLU A 19 13.27 7.50 20.61
C GLU A 19 12.48 8.10 19.43
N ALA A 20 13.18 8.65 18.45
CA ALA A 20 12.57 9.15 17.22
C ALA A 20 11.93 8.02 16.39
N LEU A 21 12.59 6.87 16.27
CA LEU A 21 12.08 5.71 15.54
C LEU A 21 10.84 5.10 16.19
N THR A 22 10.85 4.97 17.52
CA THR A 22 9.67 4.56 18.30
C THR A 22 8.50 5.52 18.10
N THR A 23 8.77 6.82 18.07
CA THR A 23 7.74 7.85 17.83
C THR A 23 7.20 7.77 16.40
N PHE A 24 8.06 7.53 15.42
CA PHE A 24 7.67 7.35 14.03
C PHE A 24 6.78 6.10 13.86
N LYS A 25 7.16 4.97 14.46
CA LYS A 25 6.35 3.74 14.50
C LYS A 25 4.92 4.04 14.97
N LYS A 26 4.78 4.69 16.13
CA LYS A 26 3.47 5.05 16.69
C LYS A 26 2.63 5.91 15.74
N ARG A 27 3.26 6.82 14.98
CA ARG A 27 2.55 7.64 13.99
C ARG A 27 2.10 6.81 12.80
N VAL A 28 2.94 5.90 12.29
CA VAL A 28 2.58 4.99 11.20
C VAL A 28 1.44 4.07 11.64
N ASP A 29 1.51 3.47 12.82
CA ASP A 29 0.46 2.63 13.39
C ASP A 29 -0.87 3.40 13.52
N ALA A 30 -0.82 4.65 13.99
CA ALA A 30 -1.99 5.50 14.09
C ALA A 30 -2.60 5.82 12.72
N VAL A 31 -1.77 6.10 11.71
CA VAL A 31 -2.23 6.38 10.35
C VAL A 31 -2.89 5.13 9.73
N LEU A 32 -2.28 3.94 9.88
CA LEU A 32 -2.88 2.70 9.39
C LEU A 32 -4.22 2.43 10.08
N SER A 33 -4.27 2.54 11.40
CA SER A 33 -5.52 2.36 12.17
C SER A 33 -6.61 3.35 11.76
N ASN A 34 -6.26 4.62 11.58
CA ASN A 34 -7.17 5.65 11.09
C ASN A 34 -7.64 5.37 9.66
N PHE A 35 -6.77 4.85 8.80
CA PHE A 35 -7.12 4.47 7.44
C PHE A 35 -8.08 3.27 7.42
N GLU A 36 -7.79 2.20 8.17
CA GLU A 36 -8.63 1.00 8.25
C GLU A 36 -10.01 1.27 8.86
N SER A 37 -10.09 2.17 9.83
CA SER A 37 -11.35 2.61 10.43
C SER A 37 -12.13 3.59 9.55
N SER A 38 -11.48 4.21 8.56
CA SER A 38 -12.12 5.18 7.67
C SER A 38 -13.08 4.49 6.69
N PRO A 39 -14.08 5.22 6.16
CA PRO A 39 -14.93 4.73 5.06
C PRO A 39 -14.14 4.37 3.79
N GLY A 40 -12.91 4.88 3.65
CA GLY A 40 -12.04 4.63 2.51
C GLY A 40 -11.22 3.35 2.61
N SER A 41 -11.27 2.60 3.71
CA SER A 41 -10.56 1.32 3.79
C SER A 41 -11.12 0.33 2.78
N SER A 42 -10.26 -0.55 2.26
CA SER A 42 -10.67 -1.54 1.25
C SER A 42 -11.87 -2.37 1.73
N ALA A 43 -11.89 -2.78 3.00
CA ALA A 43 -12.99 -3.54 3.58
C ALA A 43 -14.31 -2.75 3.63
N LYS A 44 -14.25 -1.45 3.97
CA LYS A 44 -15.44 -0.58 4.02
C LYS A 44 -15.94 -0.25 2.63
N VAL A 45 -15.06 0.03 1.68
CA VAL A 45 -15.45 0.26 0.28
C VAL A 45 -16.15 -0.97 -0.26
N GLU A 46 -15.55 -2.17 -0.16
CA GLU A 46 -16.17 -3.42 -0.62
C GLU A 46 -17.51 -3.72 0.04
N ALA A 47 -17.67 -3.41 1.33
CA ALA A 47 -18.93 -3.60 2.03
C ALA A 47 -20.08 -2.70 1.49
N HIS A 48 -19.76 -1.60 0.81
CA HIS A 48 -20.73 -0.66 0.24
C HIS A 48 -21.04 -0.92 -1.25
N ARG A 49 -20.84 -2.16 -1.73
CA ARG A 49 -21.16 -2.55 -3.11
C ARG A 49 -22.67 -2.55 -3.36
N LEU A 50 -23.10 -1.77 -4.35
CA LEU A 50 -24.50 -1.70 -4.76
C LEU A 50 -24.83 -2.76 -5.81
N SER A 51 -25.91 -3.51 -5.57
CA SER A 51 -26.37 -4.53 -6.51
C SER A 51 -26.97 -3.92 -7.80
N ALA A 52 -26.96 -4.67 -8.91
CA ALA A 52 -27.62 -4.27 -10.15
C ALA A 52 -29.11 -3.90 -9.95
N ALA A 53 -29.80 -4.58 -9.03
CA ALA A 53 -31.19 -4.32 -8.70
C ALA A 53 -31.41 -2.92 -8.09
N SER A 54 -30.39 -2.35 -7.45
CA SER A 54 -30.41 -0.98 -6.91
C SER A 54 -30.47 0.09 -8.01
N PHE A 55 -30.08 -0.25 -9.25
CA PHE A 55 -30.08 0.66 -10.40
C PHE A 55 -31.31 0.46 -11.30
N ALA A 56 -31.77 -0.78 -11.50
CA ALA A 56 -32.85 -1.10 -12.42
C ALA A 56 -34.25 -1.17 -11.77
N GLY A 57 -34.33 -1.29 -10.44
CA GLY A 57 -35.61 -1.47 -9.74
C GLY A 57 -36.34 -2.74 -10.21
N THR A 58 -37.67 -2.68 -10.30
CA THR A 58 -38.52 -3.78 -10.82
C THR A 58 -38.59 -3.84 -12.35
N GLY A 59 -37.99 -2.88 -13.06
CA GLY A 59 -37.97 -2.81 -14.52
C GLY A 59 -36.66 -3.35 -15.12
N ARG A 60 -36.69 -3.74 -16.39
CA ARG A 60 -35.47 -4.01 -17.18
C ARG A 60 -35.18 -2.78 -18.04
N PHE A 61 -34.32 -1.90 -17.54
CA PHE A 61 -33.77 -0.76 -18.28
C PHE A 61 -32.32 -1.06 -18.67
N ASP A 62 -32.02 -1.06 -19.97
CA ASP A 62 -30.69 -1.39 -20.47
C ASP A 62 -29.66 -0.31 -20.06
N GLU A 63 -30.08 0.95 -19.98
CA GLU A 63 -29.27 2.08 -19.49
C GLU A 63 -28.87 1.92 -18.01
N ALA A 64 -29.75 1.36 -17.18
CA ALA A 64 -29.44 1.07 -15.78
C ALA A 64 -28.36 -0.01 -15.65
N THR A 65 -28.32 -0.96 -16.60
CA THR A 65 -27.25 -1.96 -16.67
C THR A 65 -25.92 -1.34 -17.06
N GLY A 66 -25.93 -0.35 -17.97
CA GLY A 66 -24.73 0.42 -18.33
C GLY A 66 -24.18 1.23 -17.14
N LEU A 67 -25.05 1.93 -16.41
CA LEU A 67 -24.66 2.68 -15.22
C LEU A 67 -24.09 1.78 -14.12
N HIS A 68 -24.71 0.62 -13.87
CA HIS A 68 -24.19 -0.35 -12.91
C HIS A 68 -22.79 -0.85 -13.29
N LYS A 69 -22.53 -1.13 -14.57
CA LYS A 69 -21.19 -1.54 -15.05
C LYS A 69 -20.12 -0.49 -14.79
N GLU A 70 -20.41 0.78 -15.06
CA GLU A 70 -19.44 1.85 -14.80
C GLU A 70 -19.27 2.12 -13.30
N TYR A 71 -20.34 2.01 -12.51
CA TYR A 71 -20.25 2.02 -11.05
C TYR A 71 -19.32 0.90 -10.54
N GLU A 72 -19.51 -0.34 -11.01
CA GLU A 72 -18.68 -1.49 -10.63
C GLU A 72 -17.21 -1.26 -10.99
N ARG A 73 -16.93 -0.74 -12.19
CA ARG A 73 -15.56 -0.39 -12.60
C ARG A 73 -14.90 0.62 -11.65
N VAL A 74 -15.62 1.68 -11.28
CA VAL A 74 -15.11 2.70 -10.36
C VAL A 74 -14.93 2.13 -8.96
N HIS A 75 -15.89 1.34 -8.49
CA HIS A 75 -15.86 0.68 -7.20
C HIS A 75 -14.66 -0.26 -7.08
N GLU A 76 -14.47 -1.18 -8.03
CA GLU A 76 -13.34 -2.10 -8.07
C GLU A 76 -12.00 -1.35 -8.07
N ARG A 77 -11.92 -0.25 -8.83
CA ARG A 77 -10.69 0.55 -8.90
C ARG A 77 -10.41 1.29 -7.59
N LEU A 78 -11.44 1.83 -6.95
CA LEU A 78 -11.31 2.48 -5.64
C LEU A 78 -10.89 1.46 -4.57
N THR A 79 -11.52 0.29 -4.55
CA THR A 79 -11.12 -0.79 -3.63
C THR A 79 -9.68 -1.18 -3.85
N SER A 80 -9.28 -1.47 -5.09
CA SER A 80 -7.91 -1.88 -5.41
C SER A 80 -6.89 -0.82 -4.97
N LEU A 81 -7.20 0.46 -5.19
CA LEU A 81 -6.36 1.56 -4.73
C LEU A 81 -6.26 1.58 -3.20
N SER A 82 -7.38 1.50 -2.50
CA SER A 82 -7.42 1.46 -1.03
C SER A 82 -6.68 0.27 -0.46
N LYS A 83 -6.79 -0.91 -1.09
CA LYS A 83 -6.05 -2.12 -0.71
C LYS A 83 -4.54 -1.90 -0.85
N SER A 84 -4.10 -1.36 -1.99
CA SER A 84 -2.69 -1.08 -2.25
C SER A 84 -2.11 -0.08 -1.24
N LEU A 85 -2.87 0.96 -0.87
CA LEU A 85 -2.46 1.92 0.15
C LEU A 85 -2.32 1.29 1.54
N GLY A 86 -3.29 0.46 1.95
CA GLY A 86 -3.22 -0.29 3.21
C GLY A 86 -2.00 -1.20 3.27
N LEU A 87 -1.73 -1.97 2.19
CA LEU A 87 -0.55 -2.82 2.07
C LEU A 87 0.76 -2.02 2.18
N GLN A 88 0.85 -0.85 1.56
CA GLN A 88 2.03 0.01 1.65
C GLN A 88 2.25 0.55 3.08
N MET A 89 1.18 0.97 3.76
CA MET A 89 1.25 1.43 5.16
C MET A 89 1.67 0.30 6.11
N GLU A 90 1.16 -0.92 5.91
CA GLU A 90 1.54 -2.10 6.69
C GLU A 90 3.01 -2.50 6.45
N ALA A 91 3.47 -2.48 5.19
CA ALA A 91 4.89 -2.71 4.88
C ALA A 91 5.81 -1.68 5.55
N LEU A 92 5.41 -0.40 5.58
CA LEU A 92 6.15 0.66 6.28
C LEU A 92 6.20 0.40 7.79
N GLN A 93 5.09 0.00 8.41
CA GLN A 93 5.05 -0.37 9.83
C GLN A 93 6.05 -1.49 10.15
N ILE A 94 6.06 -2.55 9.35
CA ILE A 94 6.99 -3.68 9.54
C ILE A 94 8.44 -3.23 9.35
N ALA A 95 8.73 -2.43 8.33
CA ALA A 95 10.08 -1.93 8.07
C ALA A 95 10.61 -1.05 9.23
N VAL A 96 9.75 -0.23 9.83
CA VAL A 96 10.12 0.62 10.99
C VAL A 96 10.35 -0.23 12.23
N HIS A 97 9.50 -1.24 12.47
CA HIS A 97 9.71 -2.18 13.57
C HIS A 97 11.02 -2.96 13.39
N ALA A 98 11.30 -3.43 12.17
CA ALA A 98 12.56 -4.08 11.84
C ALA A 98 13.79 -3.17 12.06
N ALA A 99 13.66 -1.86 11.85
CA ALA A 99 14.74 -0.91 12.11
C ALA A 99 14.98 -0.69 13.62
N ASP A 100 13.97 -0.90 14.47
CA ASP A 100 14.03 -0.69 15.91
C ASP A 100 14.64 -1.89 16.65
N VAL A 101 14.20 -3.10 16.28
CA VAL A 101 14.67 -4.35 16.93
C VAL A 101 15.72 -5.12 16.13
N GLY A 102 15.93 -4.77 14.86
CA GLY A 102 16.73 -5.52 13.89
C GLY A 102 15.90 -6.60 13.19
N PHE A 103 16.10 -6.77 11.87
CA PHE A 103 15.30 -7.71 11.06
C PHE A 103 15.43 -9.18 11.49
N ASP A 104 16.60 -9.58 12.02
CA ASP A 104 16.82 -10.94 12.53
C ASP A 104 16.03 -11.23 13.80
N ASN A 105 15.76 -10.20 14.60
CA ASN A 105 14.96 -10.29 15.83
C ASN A 105 13.46 -10.07 15.59
N LEU A 106 13.06 -9.81 14.33
CA LEU A 106 11.66 -9.65 13.97
C LEU A 106 10.91 -10.98 14.20
N GLU A 107 9.70 -10.87 14.73
CA GLU A 107 8.79 -12.00 14.87
C GLU A 107 8.56 -12.66 13.50
N GLU A 108 8.62 -13.99 13.46
CA GLU A 108 8.51 -14.77 12.21
C GLU A 108 7.19 -14.48 11.46
N ASP A 109 6.11 -14.23 12.19
CA ASP A 109 4.82 -13.86 11.61
C ASP A 109 4.87 -12.51 10.87
N LEU A 110 5.57 -11.51 11.41
CA LEU A 110 5.75 -10.22 10.74
C LEU A 110 6.67 -10.34 9.52
N ARG A 111 7.68 -11.21 9.60
CA ARG A 111 8.57 -11.51 8.46
C ARG A 111 7.78 -12.14 7.33
N ARG A 112 6.96 -13.14 7.63
CA ARG A 112 6.04 -13.77 6.67
C ARG A 112 5.08 -12.75 6.08
N ARG A 113 4.46 -11.93 6.92
CA ARG A 113 3.51 -10.90 6.48
C ARG A 113 4.15 -9.90 5.53
N PHE A 114 5.38 -9.48 5.80
CA PHE A 114 6.12 -8.60 4.90
C PHE A 114 6.34 -9.21 3.51
N TRP A 115 6.68 -10.51 3.45
CA TRP A 115 6.82 -11.24 2.19
C TRP A 115 5.51 -11.39 1.44
N GLU A 116 4.41 -11.65 2.14
CA GLU A 116 3.07 -11.68 1.55
C GLU A 116 2.72 -10.33 0.92
N ILE A 117 2.88 -9.23 1.67
CA ILE A 117 2.61 -7.88 1.18
C ILE A 117 3.45 -7.58 -0.07
N ARG A 118 4.76 -7.89 -0.03
CA ARG A 118 5.65 -7.66 -1.17
C ARG A 118 5.20 -8.45 -2.41
N THR A 119 4.75 -9.68 -2.21
CA THR A 119 4.24 -10.53 -3.28
C THR A 119 2.96 -9.96 -3.88
N GLU A 120 2.02 -9.53 -3.04
CA GLU A 120 0.75 -8.92 -3.47
C GLU A 120 0.99 -7.60 -4.23
N VAL A 121 1.83 -6.70 -3.70
CA VAL A 121 2.16 -5.43 -4.35
C VAL A 121 2.82 -5.65 -5.73
N ASN A 122 3.72 -6.63 -5.84
CA ASN A 122 4.36 -6.96 -7.12
C ASN A 122 3.36 -7.51 -8.15
N LYS A 123 2.40 -8.33 -7.71
CA LYS A 123 1.33 -8.82 -8.60
C LYS A 123 0.47 -7.67 -9.11
N ASP A 124 0.05 -6.78 -8.21
CA ASP A 124 -0.79 -5.62 -8.55
C ASP A 124 -0.07 -4.69 -9.54
N GLN A 125 1.23 -4.44 -9.36
CA GLN A 125 2.04 -3.66 -10.31
C GLN A 125 2.19 -4.33 -11.68
N ALA A 126 2.35 -5.65 -11.72
CA ALA A 126 2.44 -6.39 -12.98
C ALA A 126 1.11 -6.37 -13.75
N GLN A 127 -0.02 -6.44 -13.05
CA GLN A 127 -1.36 -6.36 -13.66
C GLN A 127 -1.72 -4.94 -14.12
N ALA A 128 -1.20 -3.90 -13.45
CA ALA A 128 -1.39 -2.50 -13.82
C ALA A 128 -0.56 -2.06 -15.04
N GLN A 129 0.37 -2.88 -15.53
CA GLN A 129 1.16 -2.62 -16.75
C GLN A 129 0.71 -3.49 -17.94
N PRO A 130 -0.42 -3.18 -18.61
CA PRO A 130 -0.66 -3.70 -19.95
C PRO A 130 0.11 -2.85 -20.98
N ASP A 131 1.05 -3.47 -21.70
CA ASP A 131 1.59 -3.01 -22.99
C ASP A 131 2.36 -1.66 -23.08
N GLN A 132 3.53 -1.55 -22.45
CA GLN A 132 4.59 -0.63 -22.93
C GLN A 132 5.65 -1.31 -23.82
N LYS A 133 5.60 -2.64 -24.00
CA LYS A 133 6.62 -3.40 -24.75
C LYS A 133 6.29 -3.73 -26.22
N ARG A 134 5.31 -3.09 -26.85
CA ARG A 134 4.87 -3.46 -28.22
C ARG A 134 4.90 -2.35 -29.27
N VAL A 135 5.52 -1.20 -29.00
CA VAL A 135 5.61 -0.10 -29.98
C VAL A 135 7.00 0.09 -30.60
N ASP A 136 8.08 -0.45 -30.03
CA ASP A 136 9.44 -0.21 -30.56
C ASP A 136 9.83 -1.12 -31.74
N ASP A 137 9.17 -2.28 -31.92
CA ASP A 137 9.54 -3.27 -32.95
C ASP A 137 8.93 -3.02 -34.34
N LYS A 138 8.12 -1.96 -34.53
CA LYS A 138 7.46 -1.68 -35.82
C LYS A 138 8.06 -0.52 -36.63
N GLN A 139 9.15 0.11 -36.16
CA GLN A 139 9.80 1.22 -36.90
C GLN A 139 11.16 0.86 -37.53
N ALA A 140 11.68 -0.35 -37.36
CA ALA A 140 12.99 -0.74 -37.91
C ALA A 140 12.95 -1.39 -39.32
N GLY A 141 11.87 -1.19 -40.09
CA GLY A 141 11.65 -1.96 -41.32
C GLY A 141 11.00 -1.20 -42.48
N VAL A 142 11.33 0.08 -42.70
CA VAL A 142 11.06 0.75 -43.98
C VAL A 142 12.23 1.66 -44.32
N GLY A 143 13.14 1.20 -45.18
CA GLY A 143 14.27 1.97 -45.68
C GLY A 143 14.87 1.31 -46.91
N TYR A 144 14.40 1.77 -48.07
CA TYR A 144 14.89 1.67 -49.46
C TYR A 144 15.58 0.38 -49.93
#